data_AF-A0A366LP53-F1
#
_entry.id   AF-A0A366LP53-F1
#
_cell.length_a   1.000
_cell.length_b   1.000
_cell.length_c   1.000
_cell.angle_alpha   90.00
_cell.angle_beta   90.00
_cell.angle_gamma   90.00
#
_symmetry.space_group_name_H-M   'P 1'
#
loop_
_entity.id
_entity.type
_entity.pdbx_description
1 polymer ?
#
loop_
_entity_poly.entity_id
_entity_poly.type
_entity_poly.pdbx_seq_one_letter_code
_entity_poly.pdbx_strand_id
1 'polypeptide(L)'
;MTRRCRPHPQLVGADYWLPTEAFEVGWATAVGCNNLRCPDCGEAVRSDGPPGRTVRRYRCACLQHLETWTYWVGGEPEDLYPERLSWYCAGHPNLTLPVVLDGVPLDAGTDWGAVAAAAMLEEPFRPPGIDVRQAWLVRLFRLLSRERAALSAAIAGLLYTTDPRLVSGAIDFFITERKAPGAERITAMVISRRDWLAETPAPGTPSVSLLDDAMLLLHTRLLDTGRAADRPALALAKELALSGIGPDDTAHTLIDHDPKWLWANARSLIHANPDWADDLAFLATQQRASMRPRLLRDLAAVAPDAVRKAVTERIPEPERQRLFELLRGDDAEADLDETD
;
A
#
# COMPACT_ATOMS: atom_id res chain seq x y z
N MET A 1 -7.95 -14.35 17.76
CA MET A 1 -8.46 -12.99 17.44
C MET A 1 -7.57 -12.38 16.39
N THR A 2 -8.05 -12.22 15.16
CA THR A 2 -7.31 -11.52 14.09
C THR A 2 -7.20 -10.05 14.47
N ARG A 3 -5.97 -9.51 14.53
CA ARG A 3 -5.69 -8.08 14.85
C ARG A 3 -6.20 -7.09 13.78
N ARG A 4 -7.08 -7.52 12.87
CA ARG A 4 -7.52 -6.78 11.68
C ARG A 4 -8.97 -6.29 11.75
N CYS A 5 -9.73 -6.65 12.78
CA CYS A 5 -11.09 -6.13 12.97
C CYS A 5 -11.07 -4.83 13.79
N ARG A 6 -11.84 -3.83 13.36
CA ARG A 6 -12.34 -2.81 14.29
C ARG A 6 -13.24 -3.50 15.34
N PRO A 7 -13.33 -2.98 16.57
CA PRO A 7 -14.11 -3.61 17.65
C PRO A 7 -15.61 -3.74 17.33
N HIS A 8 -16.12 -3.02 16.32
CA HIS A 8 -17.52 -3.05 15.91
C HIS A 8 -17.67 -3.40 14.42
N PRO A 9 -18.71 -4.18 14.05
CA PRO A 9 -19.01 -4.44 12.65
C PRO A 9 -19.38 -3.13 11.95
N GLN A 10 -18.69 -2.82 10.85
CA GLN A 10 -19.07 -1.70 9.99
C GLN A 10 -19.97 -2.25 8.90
N LEU A 11 -21.20 -1.73 8.76
CA LEU A 11 -22.04 -2.06 7.61
C LEU A 11 -21.51 -1.37 6.36
N VAL A 12 -21.84 -1.91 5.21
CA VAL A 12 -21.49 -1.32 3.92
C VAL A 12 -22.62 -0.39 3.49
N GLY A 13 -22.26 0.83 3.09
CA GLY A 13 -23.18 1.82 2.52
C GLY A 13 -23.75 1.37 1.18
N ALA A 14 -24.78 2.06 0.70
CA ALA A 14 -25.49 1.66 -0.51
C ALA A 14 -24.71 1.89 -1.81
N ASP A 15 -23.75 2.82 -1.81
CA ASP A 15 -22.90 3.11 -2.98
C ASP A 15 -21.82 2.04 -3.20
N TYR A 16 -21.65 1.14 -2.23
CA TYR A 16 -20.68 0.05 -2.28
C TYR A 16 -21.42 -1.29 -2.29
N TRP A 17 -21.40 -1.98 -3.43
CA TRP A 17 -22.00 -3.31 -3.57
C TRP A 17 -21.00 -4.37 -3.12
N LEU A 18 -21.42 -5.26 -2.22
CA LEU A 18 -20.69 -6.49 -1.88
C LEU A 18 -21.52 -7.69 -2.29
N PRO A 19 -20.90 -8.82 -2.67
CA PRO A 19 -21.59 -10.05 -2.98
C PRO A 19 -22.39 -10.58 -1.77
N THR A 20 -23.24 -11.57 -2.02
CA THR A 20 -24.06 -12.22 -0.97
C THR A 20 -23.21 -13.03 0.01
N GLU A 21 -22.07 -13.53 -0.45
CA GLU A 21 -21.09 -14.26 0.33
C GLU A 21 -20.28 -13.30 1.20
N ALA A 22 -19.67 -13.85 2.26
CA ALA A 22 -18.85 -13.08 3.17
C ALA A 22 -17.71 -12.33 2.45
N PHE A 23 -17.50 -11.10 2.92
CA PHE A 23 -16.58 -10.11 2.42
C PHE A 23 -16.10 -9.28 3.61
N GLU A 24 -14.80 -9.23 3.80
CA GLU A 24 -14.17 -8.81 5.06
C GLU A 24 -13.73 -7.34 5.03
N VAL A 25 -13.74 -6.69 6.19
CA VAL A 25 -13.07 -5.39 6.38
C VAL A 25 -11.56 -5.57 6.26
N GLY A 26 -10.92 -4.65 5.55
CA GLY A 26 -9.47 -4.63 5.30
C GLY A 26 -9.11 -4.50 3.82
N TRP A 27 -10.11 -4.35 2.95
CA TRP A 27 -9.93 -4.17 1.52
C TRP A 27 -9.88 -2.70 1.15
N ALA A 28 -10.79 -1.89 1.70
CA ALA A 28 -10.66 -0.43 1.67
C ALA A 28 -11.21 0.15 2.99
N THR A 29 -10.67 1.29 3.43
CA THR A 29 -11.07 1.97 4.68
C THR A 29 -12.56 2.34 4.72
N ALA A 30 -13.20 2.41 3.55
CA ALA A 30 -14.61 2.77 3.36
C ALA A 30 -15.59 1.56 3.23
N VAL A 31 -15.09 0.32 3.23
CA VAL A 31 -15.91 -0.87 2.94
C VAL A 31 -16.14 -1.68 4.21
N GLY A 32 -17.39 -1.76 4.64
CA GLY A 32 -17.83 -2.56 5.78
C GLY A 32 -17.69 -4.09 5.59
N CYS A 33 -18.00 -4.84 6.63
CA CYS A 33 -18.03 -6.32 6.64
C CYS A 33 -19.49 -6.77 6.49
N ASN A 34 -19.74 -7.81 5.68
CA ASN A 34 -21.06 -8.45 5.61
C ASN A 34 -21.10 -9.83 6.31
N ASN A 35 -20.03 -10.25 7.00
CA ASN A 35 -20.01 -11.53 7.75
C ASN A 35 -20.59 -11.37 9.17
N LEU A 36 -21.90 -11.13 9.23
CA LEU A 36 -22.63 -10.89 10.47
C LEU A 36 -23.55 -12.07 10.81
N ARG A 37 -23.78 -12.29 12.10
CA ARG A 37 -24.67 -13.33 12.62
C ARG A 37 -25.74 -12.72 13.50
N CYS A 38 -26.95 -13.26 13.37
CA CYS A 38 -28.06 -12.90 14.23
C CYS A 38 -27.84 -13.46 15.65
N PRO A 39 -28.01 -12.66 16.72
CA PRO A 39 -27.89 -13.15 18.10
C PRO A 39 -29.00 -14.16 18.44
N ASP A 40 -30.18 -14.02 17.84
CA ASP A 40 -31.35 -14.83 18.20
C ASP A 40 -31.34 -16.20 17.52
N CYS A 41 -31.01 -16.26 16.23
CA CYS A 41 -31.06 -17.51 15.46
C CYS A 41 -29.69 -18.04 15.04
N GLY A 42 -28.59 -17.30 15.23
CA GLY A 42 -27.25 -17.71 14.80
C GLY A 42 -27.03 -17.77 13.29
N GLU A 43 -28.05 -17.46 12.49
CA GLU A 43 -27.95 -17.50 11.02
C GLU A 43 -27.17 -16.31 10.48
N ALA A 44 -26.57 -16.52 9.29
CA ALA A 44 -25.84 -15.48 8.57
C ALA A 44 -26.81 -14.37 8.12
N VAL A 45 -26.42 -13.12 8.37
CA VAL A 45 -27.13 -11.94 7.86
C VAL A 45 -26.87 -11.85 6.36
N ARG A 46 -27.95 -11.77 5.59
CA ARG A 46 -27.90 -11.55 4.15
C ARG A 46 -28.04 -10.08 3.85
N SER A 47 -27.37 -9.62 2.81
CA SER A 47 -27.54 -8.25 2.32
C SER A 47 -27.88 -8.23 0.83
N ASP A 48 -28.69 -7.25 0.43
CA ASP A 48 -28.94 -6.94 -0.98
C ASP A 48 -29.05 -5.43 -1.19
N GLY A 49 -28.56 -4.98 -2.34
CA GLY A 49 -28.67 -3.59 -2.80
C GLY A 49 -29.17 -3.59 -4.25
N PRO A 50 -30.33 -2.99 -4.55
CA PRO A 50 -30.78 -2.85 -5.93
C PRO A 50 -29.84 -1.93 -6.72
N PRO A 51 -29.50 -2.25 -7.98
CA PRO A 51 -28.66 -1.39 -8.82
C PRO A 51 -29.23 0.04 -8.90
N GLY A 52 -28.39 1.06 -8.70
CA GLY A 52 -28.77 2.47 -8.82
C GLY A 52 -29.60 3.03 -7.67
N ARG A 53 -29.65 2.39 -6.50
CA ARG A 53 -30.31 2.92 -5.30
C ARG A 53 -29.35 3.15 -4.14
N THR A 54 -29.64 4.19 -3.36
CA THR A 54 -28.92 4.60 -2.14
C THR A 54 -29.36 3.84 -0.88
N VAL A 55 -29.88 2.61 -1.02
CA VAL A 55 -30.31 1.79 0.12
C VAL A 55 -29.80 0.36 0.02
N ARG A 56 -29.20 -0.13 1.11
CA ARG A 56 -28.82 -1.53 1.30
C ARG A 56 -29.68 -2.15 2.38
N ARG A 57 -30.22 -3.34 2.13
CA ARG A 57 -31.04 -4.10 3.07
C ARG A 57 -30.20 -5.16 3.73
N TYR A 58 -30.34 -5.32 5.03
CA TYR A 58 -29.76 -6.42 5.78
C TYR A 58 -30.88 -7.21 6.49
N ARG A 59 -30.81 -8.55 6.46
CA ARG A 59 -31.84 -9.43 7.06
C ARG A 59 -31.26 -10.76 7.58
N CYS A 60 -31.79 -11.26 8.69
CA CYS A 60 -31.62 -12.66 9.11
C CYS A 60 -32.71 -13.56 8.48
N ALA A 61 -32.48 -14.88 8.43
CA ALA A 61 -33.50 -15.87 8.07
C ALA A 61 -34.71 -15.86 9.04
N CYS A 62 -34.48 -15.46 10.29
CA CYS A 62 -35.51 -15.31 11.31
C CYS A 62 -36.50 -14.17 11.05
N LEU A 63 -36.15 -13.23 10.15
CA LEU A 63 -36.86 -11.98 9.84
C LEU A 63 -37.27 -11.12 11.05
N GLN A 64 -36.82 -11.45 12.27
CA GLN A 64 -37.09 -10.69 13.48
C GLN A 64 -36.40 -9.33 13.46
N HIS A 65 -35.30 -9.21 12.70
CA HIS A 65 -34.57 -7.96 12.49
C HIS A 65 -34.49 -7.67 10.99
N LEU A 66 -35.31 -6.73 10.54
CA LEU A 66 -35.23 -6.15 9.21
C LEU A 66 -34.73 -4.72 9.34
N GLU A 67 -33.47 -4.50 8.98
CA GLU A 67 -32.90 -3.17 8.97
C GLU A 67 -32.87 -2.66 7.52
N THR A 68 -33.91 -1.91 7.18
CA THR A 68 -33.98 -1.12 5.94
C THR A 68 -33.63 0.31 6.28
N TRP A 69 -32.36 0.69 6.22
CA TRP A 69 -31.93 2.04 6.55
C TRP A 69 -31.35 2.73 5.31
N THR A 70 -31.99 3.82 4.91
CA THR A 70 -31.47 4.90 4.04
C THR A 70 -30.47 5.71 4.85
N TYR A 71 -29.24 5.23 5.04
CA TYR A 71 -28.20 6.00 5.73
C TYR A 71 -26.85 5.85 5.03
N TRP A 72 -26.17 6.99 4.91
CA TRP A 72 -24.86 7.16 4.32
C TRP A 72 -23.79 6.55 5.23
N VAL A 73 -23.42 5.29 4.99
CA VAL A 73 -22.21 4.78 5.62
C VAL A 73 -21.01 5.30 4.83
N GLY A 74 -20.29 6.25 5.43
CA GLY A 74 -19.12 6.90 4.84
C GLY A 74 -19.12 8.43 4.87
N GLY A 75 -20.19 9.07 5.37
CA GLY A 75 -20.26 10.53 5.53
C GLY A 75 -19.56 11.05 6.80
N GLU A 76 -19.75 10.37 7.94
CA GLU A 76 -19.21 10.77 9.25
C GLU A 76 -18.72 9.53 10.04
N PRO A 77 -17.60 9.61 10.79
CA PRO A 77 -17.03 8.51 11.58
C PRO A 77 -17.92 8.04 12.76
N GLU A 78 -18.90 8.85 13.14
CA GLU A 78 -19.69 8.70 14.37
C GLU A 78 -20.98 7.89 14.16
N ASP A 79 -21.38 7.63 12.91
CA ASP A 79 -22.70 7.07 12.55
C ASP A 79 -22.81 5.54 12.60
N LEU A 80 -21.76 4.84 13.01
CA LEU A 80 -21.76 3.40 13.23
C LEU A 80 -21.99 3.09 14.71
N TYR A 81 -23.13 3.51 15.27
CA TYR A 81 -23.46 3.16 16.65
C TYR A 81 -23.78 1.66 16.76
N PRO A 82 -22.90 0.83 17.37
CA PRO A 82 -23.17 -0.59 17.60
C PRO A 82 -24.41 -0.82 18.49
N GLU A 83 -24.85 0.22 19.19
CA GLU A 83 -26.05 0.26 20.03
C GLU A 83 -27.35 -0.05 19.27
N ARG A 84 -27.36 0.13 17.95
CA ARG A 84 -28.55 -0.11 17.09
C ARG A 84 -28.52 -1.43 16.33
N LEU A 85 -27.36 -2.08 16.22
CA LEU A 85 -27.20 -3.35 15.52
C LEU A 85 -27.10 -4.48 16.54
N SER A 86 -28.13 -5.33 16.64
CA SER A 86 -28.08 -6.50 17.53
C SER A 86 -27.16 -7.62 17.01
N TRP A 87 -26.70 -7.52 15.76
CA TRP A 87 -25.85 -8.53 15.11
C TRP A 87 -24.39 -8.45 15.55
N TYR A 88 -23.75 -9.62 15.63
CA TYR A 88 -22.34 -9.73 15.99
C TYR A 88 -21.48 -10.19 14.82
N CYS A 89 -20.20 -9.80 14.84
CA CYS A 89 -19.21 -10.23 13.85
C CYS A 89 -18.95 -11.74 13.98
N ALA A 90 -19.12 -12.48 12.88
CA ALA A 90 -18.95 -13.93 12.84
C ALA A 90 -17.49 -14.39 12.63
N GLY A 91 -16.54 -13.45 12.69
CA GLY A 91 -15.14 -13.69 12.36
C GLY A 91 -14.85 -13.64 10.86
N HIS A 92 -13.73 -14.22 10.47
CA HIS A 92 -13.25 -14.29 9.08
C HIS A 92 -13.51 -15.73 8.58
N PRO A 93 -14.44 -15.96 7.63
CA PRO A 93 -14.77 -17.32 7.25
C PRO A 93 -13.64 -17.89 6.41
N ASN A 94 -13.17 -19.07 6.79
CA ASN A 94 -12.30 -19.86 5.93
C ASN A 94 -13.14 -20.46 4.81
N LEU A 95 -12.69 -20.30 3.57
CA LEU A 95 -13.24 -21.00 2.42
C LEU A 95 -12.96 -22.50 2.59
N THR A 96 -14.01 -23.31 2.62
CA THR A 96 -13.88 -24.78 2.66
C THR A 96 -14.12 -25.32 1.25
N LEU A 97 -13.15 -26.06 0.72
CA LEU A 97 -13.25 -26.68 -0.60
C LEU A 97 -14.00 -28.04 -0.50
N PRO A 98 -14.78 -28.43 -1.52
CA PRO A 98 -15.03 -27.72 -2.78
C PRO A 98 -16.07 -26.59 -2.63
N VAL A 99 -15.92 -25.54 -3.43
CA VAL A 99 -16.82 -24.37 -3.43
C VAL A 99 -16.88 -23.74 -4.82
N VAL A 100 -17.91 -22.94 -5.07
CA VAL A 100 -17.96 -22.02 -6.22
C VAL A 100 -17.90 -20.60 -5.68
N LEU A 101 -16.85 -19.85 -6.02
CA LEU A 101 -16.66 -18.46 -5.62
C LEU A 101 -16.81 -17.56 -6.84
N ASP A 102 -17.83 -16.70 -6.85
CA ASP A 102 -18.11 -15.77 -7.95
C ASP A 102 -18.15 -16.47 -9.34
N GLY A 103 -18.69 -17.69 -9.38
CA GLY A 103 -18.77 -18.51 -10.60
C GLY A 103 -17.54 -19.38 -10.87
N VAL A 104 -16.45 -19.24 -10.11
CA VAL A 104 -15.23 -20.04 -10.27
C VAL A 104 -15.29 -21.29 -9.37
N PRO A 105 -15.31 -22.52 -9.93
CA PRO A 105 -15.23 -23.74 -9.14
C PRO A 105 -13.81 -23.93 -8.59
N LEU A 106 -13.72 -24.19 -7.29
CA LEU A 106 -12.47 -24.40 -6.56
C LEU A 106 -12.55 -25.69 -5.75
N ASP A 107 -11.53 -26.53 -5.86
CA ASP A 107 -11.43 -27.83 -5.23
C ASP A 107 -9.96 -28.22 -4.95
N ALA A 108 -9.73 -29.44 -4.45
CA ALA A 108 -8.39 -29.93 -4.13
C ALA A 108 -7.48 -30.12 -5.37
N GLY A 109 -8.05 -30.23 -6.56
CA GLY A 109 -7.33 -30.40 -7.84
C GLY A 109 -7.16 -29.10 -8.62
N THR A 110 -7.52 -27.95 -8.04
CA THR A 110 -7.48 -26.65 -8.72
C THR A 110 -6.08 -26.28 -9.17
N ASP A 111 -5.96 -25.93 -10.45
CA ASP A 111 -4.76 -25.31 -11.01
C ASP A 111 -4.72 -23.82 -10.59
N TRP A 112 -4.03 -23.56 -9.48
CA TRP A 112 -3.87 -22.21 -8.96
C TRP A 112 -3.12 -21.27 -9.91
N GLY A 113 -2.28 -21.79 -10.81
CA GLY A 113 -1.59 -21.01 -11.84
C GLY A 113 -2.57 -20.48 -12.88
N ALA A 114 -3.43 -21.36 -13.39
CA ALA A 114 -4.48 -20.99 -14.33
C ALA A 114 -5.49 -20.03 -13.70
N VAL A 115 -5.93 -20.29 -12.46
CA VAL A 115 -6.86 -19.40 -11.74
C VAL A 115 -6.25 -18.01 -11.52
N ALA A 116 -4.99 -17.95 -11.04
CA ALA A 116 -4.31 -16.67 -10.84
C ALA A 116 -4.14 -15.90 -12.16
N ALA A 117 -3.65 -16.56 -13.23
CA ALA A 117 -3.44 -15.91 -14.51
C ALA A 117 -4.75 -15.38 -15.12
N ALA A 118 -5.82 -16.18 -15.07
CA ALA A 118 -7.13 -15.76 -15.57
C ALA A 118 -7.67 -14.55 -14.80
N ALA A 119 -7.68 -14.62 -13.46
CA ALA A 119 -8.21 -13.55 -12.61
C ALA A 119 -7.38 -12.25 -12.67
N MET A 120 -6.07 -12.33 -12.95
CA MET A 120 -5.22 -11.16 -13.15
C MET A 120 -5.58 -10.38 -14.42
N LEU A 121 -6.02 -11.09 -15.47
CA LEU A 121 -6.43 -10.49 -16.74
C LEU A 121 -7.87 -9.99 -16.69
N GLU A 122 -8.75 -10.77 -16.07
CA GLU A 122 -10.16 -10.47 -15.94
C GLU A 122 -10.68 -11.01 -14.60
N GLU A 123 -10.87 -10.12 -13.63
CA GLU A 123 -11.38 -10.50 -12.32
C GLU A 123 -12.81 -11.07 -12.46
N PRO A 124 -13.08 -12.28 -11.95
CA PRO A 124 -14.43 -12.87 -11.98
C PRO A 124 -15.49 -11.96 -11.35
N PHE A 125 -15.06 -11.15 -10.39
CA PHE A 125 -15.90 -10.14 -9.78
C PHE A 125 -15.05 -8.95 -9.31
N ARG A 126 -15.39 -7.74 -9.78
CA ARG A 126 -14.82 -6.48 -9.30
C ARG A 126 -15.86 -5.70 -8.49
N PRO A 127 -15.65 -5.51 -7.17
CA PRO A 127 -16.58 -4.76 -6.35
C PRO A 127 -16.58 -3.26 -6.72
N PRO A 128 -17.75 -2.65 -6.97
CA PRO A 128 -17.82 -1.23 -7.34
C PRO A 128 -17.42 -0.34 -6.18
N GLY A 129 -16.69 0.75 -6.50
CA GLY A 129 -16.19 1.70 -5.50
C GLY A 129 -15.02 1.20 -4.66
N ILE A 130 -14.47 0.02 -4.97
CA ILE A 130 -13.28 -0.51 -4.30
C ILE A 130 -12.07 -0.27 -5.19
N ASP A 131 -11.20 0.63 -4.75
CA ASP A 131 -9.90 0.88 -5.37
C ASP A 131 -8.83 -0.04 -4.75
N VAL A 132 -9.00 -1.34 -5.00
CA VAL A 132 -8.01 -2.37 -4.61
C VAL A 132 -7.56 -3.05 -5.87
N ARG A 133 -6.25 -2.99 -6.11
CA ARG A 133 -5.64 -3.71 -7.22
C ARG A 133 -5.74 -5.21 -6.97
N GLN A 134 -6.23 -5.97 -7.95
CA GLN A 134 -6.42 -7.42 -7.86
C GLN A 134 -7.34 -7.85 -6.70
N ALA A 135 -8.43 -7.11 -6.51
CA ALA A 135 -9.37 -7.29 -5.41
C ALA A 135 -9.81 -8.75 -5.26
N TRP A 136 -10.21 -9.41 -6.34
CA TRP A 136 -10.67 -10.79 -6.29
C TRP A 136 -9.59 -11.79 -5.82
N LEU A 137 -8.34 -11.63 -6.25
CA LEU A 137 -7.26 -12.52 -5.81
C LEU A 137 -6.85 -12.25 -4.36
N VAL A 138 -6.90 -11.00 -3.92
CA VAL A 138 -6.75 -10.61 -2.52
C VAL A 138 -7.86 -11.25 -1.66
N ARG A 139 -9.11 -11.27 -2.15
CA ARG A 139 -10.24 -12.01 -1.54
C ARG A 139 -9.85 -13.43 -1.28
N LEU A 140 -9.48 -14.10 -2.36
CA LEU A 140 -9.33 -15.53 -2.39
C LEU A 140 -8.19 -15.92 -1.48
N PHE A 141 -7.07 -15.21 -1.56
CA PHE A 141 -5.92 -15.42 -0.68
C PHE A 141 -6.28 -15.32 0.81
N ARG A 142 -7.08 -14.32 1.20
CA ARG A 142 -7.50 -14.13 2.59
C ARG A 142 -8.48 -15.19 3.07
N LEU A 143 -9.43 -15.59 2.23
CA LEU A 143 -10.42 -16.62 2.56
C LEU A 143 -9.82 -18.04 2.58
N LEU A 144 -8.82 -18.33 1.76
CA LEU A 144 -8.16 -19.63 1.75
C LEU A 144 -7.40 -19.89 3.05
N SER A 145 -7.44 -21.16 3.47
CA SER A 145 -6.65 -21.66 4.61
C SER A 145 -5.43 -22.43 4.12
N ARG A 146 -5.58 -23.72 3.85
CA ARG A 146 -4.46 -24.62 3.53
C ARG A 146 -3.85 -24.30 2.16
N GLU A 147 -4.67 -23.90 1.21
CA GLU A 147 -4.31 -23.65 -0.19
C GLU A 147 -3.76 -22.24 -0.41
N ARG A 148 -3.79 -21.39 0.62
CA ARG A 148 -3.27 -20.01 0.57
C ARG A 148 -1.83 -19.95 0.06
N ALA A 149 -0.98 -20.86 0.54
CA ALA A 149 0.42 -20.92 0.13
C ALA A 149 0.57 -21.32 -1.35
N ALA A 150 -0.29 -22.20 -1.85
CA ALA A 150 -0.27 -22.64 -3.25
C ALA A 150 -0.69 -21.49 -4.18
N LEU A 151 -1.75 -20.76 -3.84
CA LEU A 151 -2.15 -19.55 -4.58
C LEU A 151 -1.04 -18.49 -4.58
N SER A 152 -0.46 -18.21 -3.42
CA SER A 152 0.64 -17.25 -3.29
C SER A 152 1.84 -17.62 -4.17
N ALA A 153 2.22 -18.91 -4.17
CA ALA A 153 3.30 -19.42 -5.00
C ALA A 153 2.98 -19.33 -6.50
N ALA A 154 1.72 -19.58 -6.88
CA ALA A 154 1.25 -19.42 -8.26
C ALA A 154 1.36 -17.96 -8.73
N ILE A 155 0.89 -17.00 -7.92
CA ILE A 155 1.01 -15.55 -8.20
C ILE A 155 2.49 -15.14 -8.27
N ALA A 156 3.34 -15.66 -7.37
CA ALA A 156 4.78 -15.40 -7.40
C ALA A 156 5.47 -15.98 -8.65
N GLY A 157 4.90 -17.01 -9.26
CA GLY A 157 5.34 -17.51 -10.57
C GLY A 157 5.06 -16.52 -11.70
N LEU A 158 3.98 -15.75 -11.61
CA LEU A 158 3.57 -14.78 -12.64
C LEU A 158 4.57 -13.63 -12.80
N LEU A 159 5.32 -13.29 -11.75
CA LEU A 159 6.43 -12.31 -11.76
C LEU A 159 7.51 -12.63 -12.83
N TYR A 160 7.66 -13.91 -13.19
CA TYR A 160 8.68 -14.37 -14.14
C TYR A 160 8.12 -14.68 -15.54
N THR A 161 6.86 -14.33 -15.80
CA THR A 161 6.25 -14.49 -17.13
C THR A 161 6.69 -13.38 -18.08
N THR A 162 6.45 -13.57 -19.38
CA THR A 162 6.73 -12.57 -20.41
C THR A 162 5.52 -11.66 -20.70
N ASP A 163 4.32 -11.95 -20.19
CA ASP A 163 3.15 -11.09 -20.36
C ASP A 163 3.19 -9.94 -19.33
N PRO A 164 3.37 -8.67 -19.75
CA PRO A 164 3.46 -7.54 -18.84
C PRO A 164 2.24 -7.37 -17.93
N ARG A 165 1.05 -7.80 -18.39
CA ARG A 165 -0.20 -7.70 -17.61
C ARG A 165 -0.18 -8.63 -16.41
N LEU A 166 0.35 -9.84 -16.60
CA LEU A 166 0.48 -10.82 -15.52
C LEU A 166 1.56 -10.40 -14.52
N VAL A 167 2.66 -9.82 -14.98
CA VAL A 167 3.72 -9.27 -14.11
C VAL A 167 3.18 -8.10 -13.29
N SER A 168 2.55 -7.12 -13.93
CA SER A 168 1.92 -5.97 -13.26
C SER A 168 0.88 -6.40 -12.24
N GLY A 169 -0.03 -7.32 -12.60
CA GLY A 169 -1.02 -7.85 -11.66
C GLY A 169 -0.40 -8.57 -10.47
N ALA A 170 0.68 -9.34 -10.67
CA ALA A 170 1.39 -9.97 -9.57
C ALA A 170 2.07 -8.96 -8.64
N ILE A 171 2.67 -7.89 -9.19
CA ILE A 171 3.24 -6.79 -8.41
C ILE A 171 2.14 -6.12 -7.57
N ASP A 172 1.02 -5.75 -8.20
CA ASP A 172 -0.15 -5.14 -7.57
C ASP A 172 -0.72 -5.96 -6.41
N PHE A 173 -0.83 -7.28 -6.62
CA PHE A 173 -1.25 -8.20 -5.58
C PHE A 173 -0.30 -8.15 -4.39
N PHE A 174 1.01 -8.17 -4.61
CA PHE A 174 1.98 -8.14 -3.51
C PHE A 174 2.18 -6.74 -2.90
N ILE A 175 1.84 -5.65 -3.59
CA ILE A 175 1.74 -4.32 -2.96
C ILE A 175 0.64 -4.35 -1.90
N THR A 176 -0.50 -4.95 -2.25
CA THR A 176 -1.65 -5.09 -1.34
C THR A 176 -1.40 -6.12 -0.23
N GLU A 177 -0.87 -7.30 -0.59
CA GLU A 177 -0.54 -8.42 0.31
C GLU A 177 0.96 -8.58 0.50
N ARG A 178 1.64 -7.51 0.95
CA ARG A 178 3.10 -7.45 1.13
C ARG A 178 3.75 -8.54 2.00
N LYS A 179 2.96 -9.20 2.86
CA LYS A 179 3.38 -10.34 3.71
C LYS A 179 3.13 -11.70 3.08
N ALA A 180 2.49 -11.77 1.91
CA ALA A 180 2.20 -13.03 1.27
C ALA A 180 3.49 -13.73 0.84
N PRO A 181 3.62 -15.05 1.07
CA PRO A 181 4.78 -15.81 0.63
C PRO A 181 5.03 -15.65 -0.87
N GLY A 182 6.27 -15.41 -1.27
CA GLY A 182 6.63 -15.15 -2.67
C GLY A 182 6.84 -13.68 -2.99
N ALA A 183 6.36 -12.75 -2.17
CA ALA A 183 6.65 -11.32 -2.32
C ALA A 183 8.16 -11.02 -2.24
N GLU A 184 8.94 -11.83 -1.50
CA GLU A 184 10.41 -11.75 -1.42
C GLU A 184 11.11 -12.01 -2.75
N ARG A 185 10.43 -12.62 -3.73
CA ARG A 185 11.00 -12.89 -5.04
C ARG A 185 11.17 -11.63 -5.89
N ILE A 186 10.58 -10.50 -5.48
CA ILE A 186 10.67 -9.24 -6.23
C ILE A 186 12.12 -8.78 -6.40
N THR A 187 12.96 -8.94 -5.37
CA THR A 187 14.37 -8.55 -5.42
C THR A 187 15.14 -9.32 -6.49
N ALA A 188 14.97 -10.65 -6.54
CA ALA A 188 15.59 -11.49 -7.55
C ALA A 188 15.05 -11.23 -8.97
N MET A 189 13.76 -10.91 -9.09
CA MET A 189 13.13 -10.54 -10.36
C MET A 189 13.75 -9.26 -10.91
N VAL A 190 13.84 -8.21 -10.10
CA VAL A 190 14.42 -6.92 -10.51
C VAL A 190 15.89 -7.08 -10.88
N ILE A 191 16.66 -7.87 -10.14
CA ILE A 191 18.08 -8.14 -10.48
C ILE A 191 18.20 -8.85 -11.83
N SER A 192 17.37 -9.86 -12.09
CA SER A 192 17.49 -10.70 -13.29
C SER A 192 16.86 -10.11 -14.55
N ARG A 193 15.94 -9.14 -14.40
CA ARG A 193 15.12 -8.62 -15.51
C ARG A 193 15.07 -7.09 -15.57
N ARG A 194 16.07 -6.40 -14.98
CA ARG A 194 16.08 -4.93 -14.85
C ARG A 194 15.76 -4.21 -16.15
N ASP A 195 16.50 -4.51 -17.21
CA ASP A 195 16.35 -3.81 -18.50
C ASP A 195 14.96 -4.03 -19.10
N TRP A 196 14.48 -5.28 -19.09
CA TRP A 196 13.13 -5.59 -19.55
C TRP A 196 12.05 -4.87 -18.72
N LEU A 197 12.20 -4.77 -17.40
CA LEU A 197 11.24 -4.05 -16.55
C LEU A 197 11.26 -2.54 -16.82
N ALA A 198 12.43 -1.96 -17.07
CA ALA A 198 12.60 -0.53 -17.37
C ALA A 198 12.01 -0.16 -18.75
N GLU A 199 12.19 -1.04 -19.74
CA GLU A 199 11.72 -0.81 -21.11
C GLU A 199 10.24 -1.17 -21.32
N THR A 200 9.64 -1.93 -20.40
CA THR A 200 8.25 -2.38 -20.51
C THR A 200 7.31 -1.42 -19.77
N PRO A 201 6.39 -0.73 -20.48
CA PRO A 201 5.39 0.13 -19.83
C PRO A 201 4.43 -0.66 -18.94
N ALA A 202 4.03 -0.07 -17.80
CA ALA A 202 3.03 -0.64 -16.92
C ALA A 202 1.64 -0.60 -17.58
N PRO A 203 0.93 -1.74 -17.75
CA PRO A 203 -0.35 -1.78 -18.46
C PRO A 203 -1.44 -0.87 -17.88
N GLY A 204 -1.46 -0.66 -16.55
CA GLY A 204 -2.43 0.20 -15.87
C GLY A 204 -2.06 1.69 -15.88
N THR A 205 -0.80 2.03 -16.14
CA THR A 205 -0.30 3.41 -16.17
C THR A 205 0.86 3.50 -17.16
N PRO A 206 0.58 3.57 -18.48
CA PRO A 206 1.63 3.45 -19.51
C PRO A 206 2.70 4.54 -19.50
N SER A 207 2.52 5.60 -18.71
CA SER A 207 3.53 6.64 -18.47
C SER A 207 4.65 6.22 -17.52
N VAL A 208 4.52 5.08 -16.84
CA VAL A 208 5.55 4.50 -15.97
C VAL A 208 5.94 3.10 -16.47
N SER A 209 7.12 2.64 -16.05
CA SER A 209 7.64 1.32 -16.38
C SER A 209 7.22 0.27 -15.35
N LEU A 210 7.33 -1.01 -15.69
CA LEU A 210 7.17 -2.09 -14.71
C LEU A 210 8.26 -2.05 -13.63
N LEU A 211 9.41 -1.43 -13.89
CA LEU A 211 10.44 -1.21 -12.87
C LEU A 211 9.94 -0.26 -11.78
N ASP A 212 9.17 0.77 -12.12
CA ASP A 212 8.59 1.71 -11.15
C ASP A 212 7.60 1.01 -10.21
N ASP A 213 6.73 0.16 -10.77
CA ASP A 213 5.80 -0.67 -9.99
C ASP A 213 6.57 -1.66 -9.08
N ALA A 214 7.62 -2.29 -9.61
CA ALA A 214 8.46 -3.21 -8.84
C ALA A 214 9.18 -2.51 -7.69
N MET A 215 9.57 -1.25 -7.88
CA MET A 215 10.18 -0.40 -6.86
C MET A 215 9.19 -0.05 -5.74
N LEU A 216 7.95 0.29 -6.10
CA LEU A 216 6.90 0.52 -5.11
C LEU A 216 6.68 -0.71 -4.22
N LEU A 217 6.66 -1.91 -4.81
CA LEU A 217 6.57 -3.16 -4.04
C LEU A 217 7.80 -3.36 -3.14
N LEU A 218 8.99 -3.14 -3.67
CA LEU A 218 10.23 -3.30 -2.90
C LEU A 218 10.25 -2.37 -1.68
N HIS A 219 9.84 -1.10 -1.83
CA HIS A 219 9.73 -0.14 -0.73
C HIS A 219 8.64 -0.53 0.27
N THR A 220 7.47 -0.95 -0.22
CA THR A 220 6.35 -1.41 0.63
C THR A 220 6.75 -2.59 1.53
N ARG A 221 7.64 -3.48 1.05
CA ARG A 221 8.19 -4.58 1.85
C ARG A 221 9.11 -4.09 2.97
N LEU A 222 9.91 -3.06 2.72
CA LEU A 222 10.82 -2.49 3.70
C LEU A 222 10.03 -1.89 4.88
N LEU A 223 9.00 -1.07 4.59
CA LEU A 223 8.12 -0.47 5.61
C LEU A 223 7.51 -1.49 6.59
N ASP A 224 7.31 -2.72 6.15
CA ASP A 224 6.56 -3.74 6.89
C ASP A 224 7.44 -4.76 7.63
N THR A 225 8.71 -4.89 7.26
CA THR A 225 9.70 -5.76 7.93
C THR A 225 10.34 -5.11 9.17
N GLY A 226 10.11 -3.80 9.36
CA GLY A 226 10.72 -3.03 10.44
C GLY A 226 12.25 -3.00 10.32
N ARG A 227 12.96 -2.66 11.40
CA ARG A 227 14.45 -2.56 11.37
C ARG A 227 15.17 -3.88 11.08
N ALA A 228 14.49 -5.02 11.18
CA ALA A 228 15.00 -6.32 10.72
C ALA A 228 14.70 -6.53 9.23
N ALA A 229 15.08 -5.54 8.41
CA ALA A 229 14.73 -5.46 7.01
C ALA A 229 15.18 -6.68 6.22
N ASP A 230 14.42 -7.00 5.17
CA ASP A 230 14.87 -7.82 4.06
C ASP A 230 16.16 -7.18 3.47
N ARG A 231 17.32 -7.69 3.90
CA ARG A 231 18.63 -7.11 3.56
C ARG A 231 18.87 -7.08 2.05
N PRO A 232 18.56 -8.13 1.28
CA PRO A 232 18.58 -8.07 -0.18
C PRO A 232 17.72 -6.95 -0.75
N ALA A 233 16.48 -6.79 -0.28
CA ALA A 233 15.61 -5.71 -0.73
C ALA A 233 16.20 -4.33 -0.39
N LEU A 234 16.70 -4.13 0.84
CA LEU A 234 17.29 -2.85 1.26
C LEU A 234 18.55 -2.50 0.45
N ALA A 235 19.39 -3.50 0.16
CA ALA A 235 20.59 -3.29 -0.67
C ALA A 235 20.21 -2.86 -2.09
N LEU A 236 19.23 -3.52 -2.69
CA LEU A 236 18.75 -3.18 -4.03
C LEU A 236 18.05 -1.81 -4.07
N ALA A 237 17.23 -1.46 -3.06
CA ALA A 237 16.63 -0.12 -2.94
C ALA A 237 17.70 0.96 -2.93
N LYS A 238 18.77 0.79 -2.14
CA LYS A 238 19.87 1.75 -2.06
C LYS A 238 20.62 1.90 -3.39
N GLU A 239 20.87 0.80 -4.09
CA GLU A 239 21.52 0.81 -5.40
C GLU A 239 20.69 1.57 -6.43
N LEU A 240 19.39 1.28 -6.49
CA LEU A 240 18.47 1.92 -7.43
C LEU A 240 18.24 3.38 -7.10
N ALA A 241 18.15 3.73 -5.81
CA ALA A 241 18.04 5.12 -5.38
C ALA A 241 19.25 5.97 -5.80
N LEU A 242 20.47 5.42 -5.74
CA LEU A 242 21.66 6.10 -6.27
C LEU A 242 21.65 6.28 -7.79
N SER A 243 20.81 5.53 -8.49
CA SER A 243 20.57 5.67 -9.93
C SER A 243 19.35 6.56 -10.25
N GLY A 244 18.76 7.20 -9.23
CA GLY A 244 17.59 8.07 -9.38
C GLY A 244 16.26 7.33 -9.48
N ILE A 245 16.27 6.01 -9.25
CA ILE A 245 15.10 5.15 -9.41
C ILE A 245 14.51 4.83 -8.04
N GLY A 246 13.24 5.17 -7.84
CA GLY A 246 12.49 4.86 -6.63
C GLY A 246 11.24 5.74 -6.50
N PRO A 247 10.28 5.38 -5.63
CA PRO A 247 9.12 6.21 -5.36
C PRO A 247 9.48 7.53 -4.68
N ASP A 248 8.57 8.50 -4.67
CA ASP A 248 8.78 9.81 -4.04
C ASP A 248 9.16 9.69 -2.55
N ASP A 249 8.58 8.72 -1.84
CA ASP A 249 8.83 8.44 -0.42
C ASP A 249 10.11 7.63 -0.15
N THR A 250 11.02 7.52 -1.14
CA THR A 250 12.29 6.78 -1.02
C THR A 250 13.10 7.20 0.20
N ALA A 251 13.23 8.51 0.44
CA ALA A 251 14.00 9.03 1.57
C ALA A 251 13.38 8.64 2.93
N HIS A 252 12.04 8.64 3.02
CA HIS A 252 11.30 8.21 4.20
C HIS A 252 11.49 6.73 4.49
N THR A 253 11.49 5.89 3.46
CA THR A 253 11.78 4.46 3.63
C THR A 253 13.22 4.27 4.13
N LEU A 254 14.19 4.90 3.49
CA LEU A 254 15.61 4.67 3.78
C LEU A 254 16.06 5.23 5.14
N ILE A 255 15.46 6.33 5.62
CA ILE A 255 15.80 6.89 6.95
C ILE A 255 15.42 5.94 8.09
N ASP A 256 14.34 5.18 7.94
CA ASP A 256 13.85 4.24 8.97
C ASP A 256 14.75 3.00 9.12
N HIS A 257 15.44 2.62 8.04
CA HIS A 257 16.30 1.43 8.00
C HIS A 257 17.80 1.74 8.12
N ASP A 258 18.29 2.79 7.48
CA ASP A 258 19.70 3.17 7.53
C ASP A 258 19.89 4.69 7.40
N PRO A 259 19.62 5.44 8.48
CA PRO A 259 19.71 6.90 8.47
C PRO A 259 21.15 7.38 8.23
N LYS A 260 22.16 6.59 8.63
CA LYS A 260 23.57 6.95 8.38
C LYS A 260 23.88 6.90 6.89
N TRP A 261 23.44 5.83 6.22
CA TRP A 261 23.61 5.71 4.77
C TRP A 261 22.85 6.81 4.03
N LEU A 262 21.61 7.12 4.43
CA LEU A 262 20.82 8.16 3.78
C LEU A 262 21.56 9.50 3.80
N TRP A 263 21.96 9.95 4.99
CA TRP A 263 22.62 11.26 5.12
C TRP A 263 24.01 11.31 4.49
N ALA A 264 24.73 10.18 4.43
CA ALA A 264 26.00 10.09 3.72
C ALA A 264 25.86 10.21 2.20
N ASN A 265 24.68 9.89 1.64
CA ASN A 265 24.42 9.88 0.20
C ASN A 265 23.42 10.95 -0.26
N ALA A 266 22.92 11.81 0.64
CA ALA A 266 21.80 12.70 0.34
C ALA A 266 22.05 13.63 -0.87
N ARG A 267 23.28 14.15 -1.04
CA ARG A 267 23.66 14.94 -2.23
C ARG A 267 23.60 14.11 -3.51
N SER A 268 24.14 12.90 -3.49
CA SER A 268 24.10 11.98 -4.63
C SER A 268 22.67 11.60 -5.01
N LEU A 269 21.79 11.41 -4.01
CA LEU A 269 20.37 11.13 -4.24
C LEU A 269 19.67 12.31 -4.93
N ILE A 270 19.91 13.56 -4.51
CA ILE A 270 19.35 14.75 -5.16
C ILE A 270 19.86 14.91 -6.59
N HIS A 271 21.15 14.66 -6.83
CA HIS A 271 21.69 14.70 -8.18
C HIS A 271 21.11 13.63 -9.10
N ALA A 272 20.85 12.44 -8.56
CA ALA A 272 20.27 11.34 -9.31
C ALA A 272 18.77 11.56 -9.58
N ASN A 273 18.04 12.13 -8.62
CA ASN A 273 16.64 12.50 -8.76
C ASN A 273 16.34 13.82 -7.98
N PRO A 274 16.26 14.97 -8.68
CA PRO A 274 16.02 16.28 -8.07
C PRO A 274 14.69 16.39 -7.32
N ASP A 275 13.68 15.59 -7.66
CA ASP A 275 12.36 15.66 -7.04
C ASP A 275 12.40 15.25 -5.55
N TRP A 276 13.43 14.50 -5.13
CA TRP A 276 13.63 14.14 -3.72
C TRP A 276 14.20 15.26 -2.85
N ALA A 277 14.57 16.41 -3.42
CA ALA A 277 15.19 17.51 -2.68
C ALA A 277 14.29 18.07 -1.56
N ASP A 278 13.00 18.28 -1.86
CA ASP A 278 12.02 18.79 -0.90
C ASP A 278 11.84 17.83 0.28
N ASP A 279 11.71 16.54 0.00
CA ASP A 279 11.55 15.48 1.00
C ASP A 279 12.79 15.32 1.90
N LEU A 280 13.98 15.33 1.31
CA LEU A 280 15.24 15.26 2.07
C LEU A 280 15.45 16.50 2.95
N ALA A 281 15.14 17.69 2.42
CA ALA A 281 15.21 18.94 3.19
C ALA A 281 14.20 18.91 4.36
N PHE A 282 12.97 18.45 4.10
CA PHE A 282 11.95 18.26 5.12
C PHE A 282 12.42 17.29 6.22
N LEU A 283 12.93 16.11 5.85
CA LEU A 283 13.47 15.13 6.80
C LEU A 283 14.65 15.68 7.61
N ALA A 284 15.48 16.55 7.03
CA ALA A 284 16.59 17.19 7.73
C ALA A 284 16.10 18.14 8.84
N THR A 285 15.00 18.86 8.62
CA THR A 285 14.39 19.72 9.66
C THR A 285 13.89 18.94 10.88
N GLN A 286 13.48 17.68 10.68
CA GLN A 286 13.03 16.80 11.78
C GLN A 286 14.19 16.17 12.58
N GLN A 287 15.43 16.30 12.10
CA GLN A 287 16.58 15.78 12.82
C GLN A 287 16.85 16.55 14.11
N ARG A 288 17.62 15.91 15.01
CA ARG A 288 18.07 16.51 16.26
C ARG A 288 18.78 17.84 15.97
N ALA A 289 18.56 18.84 16.84
CA ALA A 289 19.15 20.18 16.73
C ALA A 289 20.68 20.16 16.56
N SER A 290 21.38 19.15 17.09
CA SER A 290 22.82 18.99 16.94
C SER A 290 23.28 18.55 15.54
N MET A 291 22.41 17.90 14.75
CA MET A 291 22.74 17.42 13.40
C MET A 291 22.13 18.32 12.31
N ARG A 292 20.96 18.89 12.59
CA ARG A 292 20.13 19.64 11.64
C ARG A 292 20.90 20.75 10.90
N PRO A 293 21.67 21.65 11.55
CA PRO A 293 22.39 22.71 10.82
C PRO A 293 23.36 22.17 9.77
N ARG A 294 24.10 21.11 10.12
CA ARG A 294 25.05 20.48 9.19
C ARG A 294 24.33 19.85 8.00
N LEU A 295 23.27 19.07 8.25
CA LEU A 295 22.52 18.41 7.18
C LEU A 295 21.86 19.41 6.24
N LEU A 296 21.22 20.45 6.78
CA LEU A 296 20.60 21.50 5.97
C LEU A 296 21.65 22.26 5.14
N ARG A 297 22.83 22.53 5.69
CA ARG A 297 23.95 23.12 4.94
C ARG A 297 24.41 22.20 3.81
N ASP A 298 24.59 20.92 4.11
CA ASP A 298 25.02 19.93 3.13
C ASP A 298 24.03 19.79 1.97
N LEU A 299 22.73 19.92 2.24
CA LEU A 299 21.68 19.92 1.22
C LEU A 299 21.59 21.26 0.47
N ALA A 300 21.82 22.39 1.13
CA ALA A 300 21.73 23.71 0.51
C ALA A 300 22.76 23.90 -0.62
N ALA A 301 23.89 23.18 -0.56
CA ALA A 301 24.90 23.16 -1.62
C ALA A 301 24.40 22.59 -2.95
N VAL A 302 23.34 21.77 -2.94
CA VAL A 302 22.80 21.12 -4.16
C VAL A 302 21.34 21.45 -4.42
N ALA A 303 20.59 21.88 -3.40
CA ALA A 303 19.18 22.24 -3.48
C ALA A 303 18.83 23.40 -2.51
N PRO A 304 19.33 24.62 -2.75
CA PRO A 304 19.16 25.75 -1.84
C PRO A 304 17.69 26.17 -1.65
N ASP A 305 16.87 26.08 -2.71
CA ASP A 305 15.46 26.48 -2.65
C ASP A 305 14.62 25.49 -1.83
N ALA A 306 14.85 24.18 -1.96
CA ALA A 306 14.21 23.15 -1.15
C ALA A 306 14.54 23.33 0.34
N VAL A 307 15.81 23.60 0.67
CA VAL A 307 16.23 23.90 2.05
C VAL A 307 15.56 25.17 2.58
N ARG A 308 15.54 26.26 1.78
CA ARG A 308 14.89 27.51 2.16
C ARG A 308 13.41 27.31 2.46
N LYS A 309 12.71 26.59 1.59
CA LYS A 309 11.29 26.22 1.75
C LYS A 309 11.07 25.44 3.05
N ALA A 310 11.80 24.35 3.24
CA ALA A 310 11.67 23.50 4.43
C ALA A 310 11.93 24.26 5.75
N VAL A 311 13.00 25.07 5.79
CA VAL A 311 13.33 25.90 6.96
C VAL A 311 12.24 26.94 7.24
N THR A 312 11.71 27.58 6.20
CA THR A 312 10.63 28.59 6.33
C THR A 312 9.36 28.01 6.90
N GLU A 313 8.96 26.82 6.42
CA GLU A 313 7.70 26.17 6.77
C GLU A 313 7.73 25.44 8.11
N ARG A 314 8.89 24.90 8.53
CA ARG A 314 8.96 23.94 9.64
C ARG A 314 9.73 24.40 10.86
N ILE A 315 10.59 25.40 10.74
CA ILE A 315 11.37 25.90 11.87
C ILE A 315 10.75 27.20 12.40
N PRO A 316 10.36 27.26 13.68
CA PRO A 316 9.84 28.49 14.28
C PRO A 316 10.95 29.50 14.58
N GLU A 317 10.56 30.75 14.80
CA GLU A 317 11.47 31.74 15.39
C GLU A 317 11.78 31.42 16.87
N PRO A 318 12.98 31.75 17.37
CA PRO A 318 14.10 32.42 16.69
C PRO A 318 15.07 31.46 15.99
N GLU A 319 14.80 30.16 16.00
CA GLU A 319 15.72 29.14 15.46
C GLU A 319 15.89 29.29 13.94
N ARG A 320 14.81 29.62 13.24
CA ARG A 320 14.80 29.85 11.80
C ARG A 320 15.82 30.91 11.37
N GLN A 321 15.82 32.06 12.03
CA GLN A 321 16.76 33.14 11.74
C GLN A 321 18.22 32.68 11.92
N ARG A 322 18.53 31.96 13.01
CA ARG A 322 19.88 31.43 13.26
C ARG A 322 20.31 30.43 12.18
N LEU A 323 19.40 29.58 11.72
CA LEU A 323 19.69 28.64 10.64
C LEU A 323 19.98 29.38 9.32
N PHE A 324 19.22 30.43 8.98
CA PHE A 324 19.51 31.22 7.79
C PHE A 324 20.86 31.94 7.85
N GLU A 325 21.26 32.45 9.01
CA GLU A 325 22.61 33.02 9.21
C GLU A 325 23.70 31.97 8.98
N LEU A 326 23.52 30.76 9.52
CA LEU A 326 24.46 29.64 9.35
C LEU A 326 24.53 29.07 7.93
N LEU A 327 23.50 29.29 7.12
CA LEU A 327 23.44 28.87 5.71
C LEU A 327 24.04 29.93 4.75
N ARG A 328 24.15 31.19 5.18
CA ARG A 328 24.78 32.29 4.41
C ARG A 328 26.29 32.39 4.60
N GLY A 329 26.84 31.80 5.66
CA GLY A 329 28.21 32.03 6.13
C GLY A 329 29.34 31.65 5.17
N ASP A 330 29.10 30.81 4.15
CA ASP A 330 30.16 30.31 3.25
C ASP A 330 30.22 31.04 1.89
N ASP A 331 29.20 31.84 1.52
CA ASP A 331 29.30 32.71 0.32
C ASP A 331 30.33 33.83 0.53
N ALA A 332 30.67 34.16 1.79
CA ALA A 332 31.60 35.22 2.13
C ALA A 332 33.09 34.79 2.14
N GLU A 333 33.39 33.48 2.15
CA GLU A 333 34.78 32.99 2.07
C GLU A 333 35.24 32.75 0.62
N ALA A 334 34.32 32.60 -0.34
CA ALA A 334 34.67 32.45 -1.75
C ALA A 334 35.05 33.77 -2.45
N ASP A 335 34.54 34.91 -1.96
CA ASP A 335 34.80 36.24 -2.54
C ASP A 335 36.08 36.92 -2.00
N LEU A 336 36.81 36.28 -1.07
CA LEU A 336 38.04 36.85 -0.49
C LEU A 336 39.33 36.31 -1.13
N ASP A 337 39.26 35.36 -2.06
CA ASP A 337 40.42 34.76 -2.75
C ASP A 337 40.62 35.28 -4.21
N GLU A 338 39.82 36.24 -4.69
CA GLU A 338 39.98 36.87 -6.02
C GLU A 338 40.65 38.25 -6.02
N THR A 339 41.25 38.68 -4.90
CA THR A 339 42.14 39.85 -4.89
C THR A 339 43.39 39.59 -4.07
N ASP A 340 44.42 39.06 -4.72
CA ASP A 340 45.81 39.57 -4.62
C ASP A 340 46.64 39.17 -5.85
#